data_AF-A0A7W1STW5-F1
#
_entry.id   AF-A0A7W1STW5-F1
#
_cell.length_a   1.000
_cell.length_b   1.000
_cell.length_c   1.000
_cell.angle_alpha   90.00
_cell.angle_beta   90.00
_cell.angle_gamma   90.00
#
_symmetry.space_group_name_H-M   'P 1'
#
loop_
_entity.id
_entity.type
_entity.pdbx_description
1 polymer ?
#
loop_
_entity_poly.entity_id
_entity_poly.type
_entity_poly.pdbx_seq_one_letter_code
_entity_poly.pdbx_strand_id
1 'polypeptide(L)' 'MRTSTILISGASIAGPALAYWLNAQGWKTTVVERFEGLRDDGQNIDV' A
#
# COMPACT_ATOMS: atom_id res chain seq x y z
N MET A 1 -3.34 -18.17 -16.79
CA MET A 1 -3.63 -18.08 -15.34
C MET A 1 -4.35 -16.78 -15.07
N ARG A 2 -5.38 -16.75 -14.22
CA ARG A 2 -6.13 -15.53 -13.93
C ARG A 2 -5.38 -14.75 -12.85
N THR A 3 -4.95 -13.53 -13.15
CA THR A 3 -4.29 -12.65 -12.17
C THR A 3 -5.33 -12.16 -11.15
N SER A 4 -5.09 -12.42 -9.87
CA SER A 4 -5.93 -11.91 -8.79
C SER A 4 -5.76 -10.40 -8.66
N THR A 5 -6.87 -9.66 -8.54
CA THR A 5 -6.89 -8.20 -8.41
C THR A 5 -7.33 -7.80 -7.02
N ILE A 6 -6.73 -6.75 -6.45
CA ILE A 6 -7.08 -6.24 -5.12
C ILE A 6 -7.02 -4.73 -5.04
N LEU A 7 -7.95 -4.13 -4.29
CA LEU A 7 -7.96 -2.73 -3.90
C LEU A 7 -7.52 -2.60 -2.44
N ILE A 8 -6.54 -1.75 -2.17
CA ILE A 8 -6.02 -1.44 -0.84
C ILE A 8 -6.42 0.01 -0.52
N SER A 9 -7.12 0.23 0.59
CA SER A 9 -7.51 1.55 1.05
C SER A 9 -6.52 2.06 2.11
N GLY A 10 -5.73 3.07 1.75
CA GLY A 10 -4.71 3.72 2.58
C GLY A 10 -3.30 3.48 2.05
N ALA A 11 -2.55 4.57 1.82
CA ALA A 11 -1.14 4.56 1.41
C ALA A 11 -0.19 5.06 2.52
N SER A 12 -0.56 4.84 3.80
CA SER A 12 0.38 4.93 4.94
C SER A 12 1.34 3.72 4.94
N ILE A 13 2.03 3.40 6.02
CA ILE A 13 3.08 2.35 6.04
C ILE A 13 2.60 0.98 5.56
N ALA A 14 1.47 0.49 6.07
CA ALA A 14 1.00 -0.87 5.80
C ALA A 14 0.51 -1.07 4.35
N GLY A 15 0.00 -0.04 3.68
CA GLY A 15 -0.60 -0.15 2.35
C GLY A 15 0.42 -0.53 1.26
N PRO A 16 1.48 0.28 1.03
CA PRO A 16 2.58 -0.04 0.14
C PRO A 16 3.35 -1.29 0.56
N ALA A 17 3.50 -1.56 1.86
CA ALA A 17 4.13 -2.80 2.33
C ALA A 17 3.32 -4.03 1.88
N LEU A 18 2.00 -4.01 2.05
CA LEU A 18 1.11 -5.07 1.56
C LEU A 18 1.13 -5.16 0.03
N ALA A 19 1.07 -4.02 -0.67
CA ALA A 19 1.09 -3.98 -2.14
C ALA A 19 2.39 -4.58 -2.70
N TYR A 20 3.53 -4.28 -2.09
CA TYR A 20 4.82 -4.84 -2.46
C TYR A 20 4.81 -6.38 -2.42
N TRP A 21 4.40 -6.96 -1.29
CA TRP A 21 4.37 -8.42 -1.15
C TRP A 21 3.32 -9.07 -2.06
N LEU A 22 2.14 -8.48 -2.22
CA LEU A 22 1.11 -9.01 -3.13
C LEU A 22 1.56 -8.97 -4.60
N ASN A 23 2.21 -7.89 -5.02
CA ASN A 23 2.80 -7.81 -6.36
C ASN A 23 3.88 -8.90 -6.55
N ALA A 24 4.71 -9.14 -5.54
CA ALA A 24 5.69 -10.23 -5.57
C ALA A 24 5.05 -11.63 -5.65
N GLN A 25 3.82 -11.79 -5.16
CA GLN A 25 3.01 -13.01 -5.29
C GLN A 25 2.13 -13.04 -6.56
N GLY A 26 2.33 -12.11 -7.49
CA GLY A 26 1.63 -12.09 -8.79
C GLY A 26 0.22 -11.50 -8.78
N TRP A 27 -0.14 -10.73 -7.76
CA TRP A 27 -1.40 -9.98 -7.73
C TRP A 27 -1.27 -8.65 -8.49
N LYS A 28 -2.38 -8.18 -9.06
CA LYS A 28 -2.51 -6.80 -9.56
C LYS A 28 -3.13 -5.93 -8.46
N THR A 29 -2.32 -5.05 -7.89
CA THR A 29 -2.73 -4.17 -6.78
C THR A 29 -3.17 -2.79 -7.28
N THR A 30 -4.12 -2.18 -6.58
CA THR A 30 -4.47 -0.76 -6.70
C THR A 30 -4.56 -0.20 -5.29
N VAL A 31 -3.81 0.86 -5.00
CA VAL A 31 -3.84 1.55 -3.70
C VAL A 31 -4.56 2.87 -3.89
N VAL A 32 -5.51 3.17 -3.00
CA VAL A 32 -6.19 4.48 -2.95
C VAL A 32 -5.83 5.19 -1.67
N GLU A 33 -5.57 6.49 -1.76
CA GLU A 33 -5.24 7.36 -0.64
C GLU A 33 -6.01 8.66 -0.80
N ARG A 34 -6.46 9.23 0.33
CA ARG A 34 -7.25 10.46 0.36
C ARG A 34 -6.38 11.72 0.30
N PHE A 35 -5.12 11.63 0.75
CA PHE A 35 -4.18 12.74 0.71
C PHE A 35 -3.45 12.79 -0.64
N GLU A 36 -3.32 13.98 -1.22
CA GLU A 36 -2.70 14.19 -2.54
C GLU A 36 -1.18 13.94 -2.52
N GLY A 37 -0.56 13.89 -1.35
CA GLY A 37 0.88 13.72 -1.20
C GLY A 37 1.28 13.09 0.12
N LEU A 38 2.59 12.91 0.28
CA LEU A 38 3.19 12.45 1.52
C LEU A 38 2.87 13.42 2.65
N ARG A 39 2.58 12.85 3.81
CA ARG A 39 2.43 13.60 5.05
C ARG A 39 3.79 13.70 5.72
N ASP A 40 4.17 14.91 6.07
CA ASP A 40 5.41 15.32 6.73
C ASP A 40 5.28 15.39 8.27
N ASP A 41 4.06 15.22 8.78
CA ASP A 41 3.75 15.16 10.20
C ASP A 41 3.69 13.72 10.74
N GLY A 42 3.93 13.53 12.05
CA GLY A 42 3.88 12.24 12.71
C GLY A 42 4.73 12.12 13.97
N GLN A 43 4.78 10.91 14.52
CA GLN A 43 5.65 10.54 15.63
C GLN A 43 6.67 9.52 15.15
N ASN A 44 7.85 9.49 15.77
CA ASN A 44 8.84 8.46 15.48
C ASN A 44 8.28 7.07 15.82
N ILE A 45 8.55 6.13 14.93
CA ILE A 45 8.37 4.70 15.20
C ILE A 45 9.72 4.20 15.72
N ASP A 46 9.74 3.69 16.95
CA ASP A 46 10.89 2.96 17.49
C ASP A 46 10.92 1.55 16.90
N VAL A 47 12.12 1.02 16.62
CA VAL A 47 12.33 -0.26 15.90
C VAL A 47 13.20 -1.20 16.72
#